data_AF-A0A6H5J6X6-F1
#
_entry.id   AF-A0A6H5J6X6-F1
#
_cell.length_a   1.000
_cell.length_b   1.000
_cell.length_c   1.000
_cell.angle_alpha   90.00
_cell.angle_beta   90.00
_cell.angle_gamma   90.00
#
_symmetry.space_group_name_H-M   'P 1'
#
loop_
_entity.id
_entity.type
_entity.pdbx_description
1 polymer ?
#
loop_
_entity_poly.entity_id
_entity_poly.type
_entity_poly.pdbx_seq_one_letter_code
_entity_poly.pdbx_strand_id
1 'polypeptide(L)'
;MSDPCVLRFMMGDEVVGMVAIHVDDILYAGTKSLAEVVVAALGDSLPTKNLGEVKFFLGCEYIRDRKAGTIEISQESYIRSVLERFNIVRTSSIPASLNNDDRSLMEEEGAGDVPFREVVGSLMWIASQTRADISNAVRAVARHSHEPKKSHWKAAQKILNYLLETAHLTLKFKRDSSVDVGTLVYVDADFASKATDRRSVSGAMVFVAAMLVVWISRTQKCVSQSTSEAEYLAMGDGVKEALFVNGMLQFLRPSVKPRKIDVLEDNEGAIALAENPLSSSRSKHIDVRHHFLRNLTEEGVIEVTHVPSKEQHADILTKALPRDLFEVHRDFALGSRK
;
A
#
# COMPACT_ATOMS: atom_id res chain seq x y z
N MET A 1 6.20 2.92 -19.65
CA MET A 1 4.93 2.16 -19.67
C MET A 1 3.85 3.16 -19.35
N SER A 2 2.87 3.39 -20.23
CA SER A 2 1.75 4.31 -19.97
C SER A 2 0.52 3.48 -19.59
N ASP A 3 -0.13 3.81 -18.48
CA ASP A 3 -1.46 3.30 -18.18
C ASP A 3 -2.44 3.85 -19.23
N PRO A 4 -3.22 3.00 -19.94
CA PRO A 4 -4.13 3.46 -20.99
C PRO A 4 -5.21 4.41 -20.46
N CYS A 5 -5.45 4.43 -19.15
CA CYS A 5 -6.42 5.28 -18.48
C CYS A 5 -5.85 6.62 -17.99
N VAL A 6 -4.54 6.87 -18.19
CA VAL A 6 -3.89 8.13 -17.81
C VAL A 6 -3.34 8.84 -19.03
N LEU A 7 -3.96 9.97 -19.38
CA LEU A 7 -3.57 10.84 -20.47
C LEU A 7 -2.79 12.03 -19.93
N ARG A 8 -1.82 12.52 -20.72
CA ARG A 8 -1.05 13.72 -20.40
C ARG A 8 -1.12 14.73 -21.55
N PHE A 9 -1.14 16.00 -21.21
CA PHE A 9 -1.02 17.12 -22.13
C PHE A 9 0.40 17.68 -22.01
N MET A 10 1.08 17.76 -23.15
CA MET A 10 2.47 18.22 -23.24
C MET A 10 2.55 19.61 -23.86
N MET A 11 3.42 20.46 -23.33
CA MET A 11 3.89 21.67 -23.99
C MET A 11 5.42 21.61 -24.03
N GLY A 12 5.98 21.25 -25.18
CA GLY A 12 7.38 20.83 -25.27
C GLY A 12 7.61 19.56 -24.43
N ASP A 13 8.63 19.58 -23.57
CA ASP A 13 8.98 18.47 -22.67
C ASP A 13 8.31 18.57 -21.29
N GLU A 14 7.41 19.54 -21.07
CA GLU A 14 6.69 19.70 -19.82
C GLU A 14 5.26 19.17 -19.90
N VAL A 15 4.86 18.40 -18.87
CA VAL A 15 3.47 18.02 -18.69
C VAL A 15 2.71 19.20 -18.07
N VAL A 16 1.74 19.75 -18.79
CA VAL A 16 0.94 20.92 -18.38
C VAL A 16 -0.45 20.54 -17.84
N GLY A 17 -0.87 19.31 -18.09
CA GLY A 17 -2.12 18.75 -17.56
C GLY A 17 -2.17 17.23 -17.72
N MET A 18 -3.04 16.60 -16.95
CA MET A 18 -3.22 15.16 -16.87
C MET A 18 -4.71 14.86 -16.72
N VAL A 19 -5.15 13.77 -17.32
CA VAL A 19 -6.50 13.22 -17.16
C VAL A 19 -6.39 11.76 -16.78
N ALA A 20 -6.98 11.39 -15.66
CA ALA A 20 -7.17 10.01 -15.25
C ALA A 20 -8.65 9.63 -15.44
N ILE A 21 -8.89 8.51 -16.12
CA ILE A 21 -10.24 8.03 -16.44
C ILE A 21 -10.48 6.74 -15.66
N HIS A 22 -11.61 6.65 -14.98
CA HIS A 22 -12.06 5.43 -14.33
C HIS A 22 -13.53 5.19 -14.64
N VAL A 23 -13.79 4.28 -15.60
CA VAL A 23 -15.14 3.99 -16.09
C VAL A 23 -15.84 5.29 -16.52
N ASP A 24 -16.80 5.77 -15.74
CA ASP A 24 -17.59 6.98 -16.03
C ASP A 24 -17.01 8.25 -15.38
N ASP A 25 -16.05 8.10 -14.46
CA ASP A 25 -15.45 9.21 -13.72
C ASP A 25 -14.16 9.69 -14.38
N ILE A 26 -14.01 11.02 -14.48
CA ILE A 26 -12.83 11.67 -15.07
C ILE A 26 -12.24 12.64 -14.06
N LEU A 27 -10.97 12.44 -13.73
CA LEU A 27 -10.20 13.34 -12.88
C LEU A 27 -9.18 14.12 -13.72
N TYR A 28 -9.20 15.44 -13.60
CA TYR A 28 -8.22 16.31 -14.25
C TYR A 28 -7.27 16.93 -13.22
N ALA A 29 -5.97 16.96 -13.55
CA ALA A 29 -4.94 17.65 -12.79
C ALA A 29 -4.09 18.52 -13.72
N GLY A 30 -4.04 19.83 -13.49
CA GLY A 30 -3.25 20.75 -14.32
C GLY A 30 -3.60 22.21 -14.05
N THR A 31 -3.28 23.08 -15.00
CA THR A 31 -3.66 24.49 -14.92
C THR A 31 -5.17 24.67 -15.07
N LYS A 32 -5.72 25.74 -14.49
CA LYS A 32 -7.15 26.07 -14.58
C LYS A 32 -7.58 26.36 -16.02
N SER A 33 -6.75 27.09 -16.78
CA SER A 33 -7.03 27.42 -18.18
C SER A 33 -7.15 26.16 -19.04
N LEU A 34 -6.25 25.20 -18.89
CA LEU A 34 -6.33 23.94 -19.62
C LEU A 34 -7.49 23.06 -19.12
N ALA A 35 -7.86 23.14 -17.84
CA ALA A 35 -9.04 22.45 -17.32
C ALA A 35 -10.31 22.89 -18.05
N GLU A 36 -10.49 24.21 -18.25
CA GLU A 36 -11.65 24.78 -18.94
C GLU A 36 -11.75 24.31 -20.39
N VAL A 37 -10.61 24.23 -21.10
CA VAL A 37 -10.53 23.70 -22.47
C VAL A 37 -10.89 22.22 -22.51
N VAL A 38 -10.34 21.41 -21.60
CA VAL A 38 -10.62 19.96 -21.52
C VAL A 38 -12.09 19.70 -21.21
N VAL A 39 -12.67 20.43 -20.25
CA VAL A 39 -14.09 20.30 -19.89
C VAL A 39 -14.99 20.67 -21.07
N ALA A 40 -14.69 21.74 -21.81
CA ALA A 40 -15.47 22.12 -22.98
C ALA A 40 -15.43 21.03 -24.07
N ALA A 41 -14.23 20.54 -24.40
CA ALA A 41 -14.06 19.49 -25.41
C ALA A 41 -14.76 18.17 -25.03
N LEU A 42 -14.73 17.80 -23.75
CA LEU A 42 -15.44 16.63 -23.23
C LEU A 42 -16.97 16.84 -23.27
N GLY A 43 -17.45 18.04 -22.94
CA GLY A 43 -18.88 18.38 -22.98
C GLY A 43 -19.47 18.36 -24.40
N ASP A 44 -18.69 18.72 -25.41
CA ASP A 44 -19.12 18.68 -26.81
C ASP A 44 -19.22 17.25 -27.35
N SER A 45 -18.41 16.32 -26.82
CA SER A 45 -18.29 14.95 -27.33
C SER A 45 -19.03 13.91 -26.51
N LEU A 46 -19.24 14.18 -25.22
CA LEU A 46 -19.75 13.22 -24.24
C LEU A 46 -20.73 13.90 -23.27
N PRO A 47 -21.77 13.19 -22.79
CA PRO A 47 -22.71 13.69 -21.79
C PRO A 47 -22.02 13.77 -20.41
N THR A 48 -21.19 14.80 -20.22
CA THR A 48 -20.38 14.97 -19.01
C THR A 48 -20.89 16.11 -18.14
N LYS A 49 -20.71 15.97 -16.83
CA LYS A 49 -21.04 16.99 -15.83
C LYS A 49 -19.78 17.41 -15.10
N ASN A 50 -19.42 18.68 -15.18
CA ASN A 50 -18.31 19.21 -14.39
C ASN A 50 -18.72 19.36 -12.92
N LEU A 51 -18.02 18.67 -12.02
CA LEU A 51 -18.25 18.72 -10.58
C LEU A 51 -17.39 19.77 -9.85
N GLY A 52 -16.53 20.49 -10.57
CA GLY A 52 -15.63 21.49 -10.02
C GLY A 52 -14.37 20.89 -9.42
N GLU A 53 -13.82 21.53 -8.37
CA GLU A 53 -12.70 20.95 -7.64
C GLU A 53 -13.08 19.62 -7.00
N VAL A 54 -12.18 18.64 -7.08
CA VAL A 54 -12.40 17.31 -6.52
C VAL A 54 -12.66 17.39 -5.01
N LYS A 55 -13.85 16.96 -4.61
CA LYS A 55 -14.24 16.75 -3.21
C LYS A 55 -14.49 15.28 -2.90
N PHE A 56 -14.88 14.51 -3.92
CA PHE A 56 -15.14 13.09 -3.84
C PHE A 56 -14.74 12.43 -5.17
N PHE A 57 -14.01 11.33 -5.11
CA PHE A 57 -13.64 10.53 -6.29
C PHE A 57 -13.38 9.08 -5.83
N LEU A 58 -13.94 8.10 -6.54
CA LEU A 58 -13.78 6.67 -6.27
C LEU A 58 -13.94 6.29 -4.79
N GLY A 59 -15.04 6.73 -4.16
CA GLY A 59 -15.34 6.34 -2.78
C GLY A 59 -14.49 7.02 -1.71
N CYS A 60 -13.71 8.05 -2.08
CA CYS A 60 -12.83 8.78 -1.17
C CYS A 60 -13.13 10.29 -1.21
N GLU A 61 -13.02 10.95 -0.06
CA GLU A 61 -13.11 12.39 0.05
C GLU A 61 -11.73 13.04 -0.11
N TYR A 62 -11.67 14.16 -0.82
CA TYR A 62 -10.43 14.89 -1.07
C TYR A 62 -10.49 16.25 -0.40
N ILE A 63 -9.50 16.53 0.46
CA ILE A 63 -9.38 17.78 1.19
C ILE A 63 -8.08 18.44 0.76
N ARG A 64 -8.18 19.59 0.08
CA ARG A 64 -7.04 20.32 -0.47
C ARG A 64 -6.84 21.65 0.22
N ASP A 65 -5.66 21.86 0.80
CA ASP A 65 -5.22 23.16 1.29
C ASP A 65 -4.09 23.69 0.40
N ARG A 66 -4.40 24.73 -0.38
CA ARG A 66 -3.43 25.36 -1.29
C ARG A 66 -2.36 26.17 -0.56
N LYS A 67 -2.68 26.73 0.61
CA LYS A 67 -1.73 27.54 1.40
C LYS A 67 -0.76 26.63 2.14
N ALA A 68 -1.27 25.56 2.76
CA ALA A 68 -0.42 24.55 3.40
C ALA A 68 0.27 23.61 2.40
N GLY A 69 -0.19 23.58 1.14
CA GLY A 69 0.36 22.72 0.10
C GLY A 69 0.03 21.25 0.31
N THR A 70 -1.14 20.94 0.89
CA THR A 70 -1.55 19.57 1.24
C THR A 70 -2.74 19.08 0.42
N ILE A 71 -2.78 17.78 0.19
CA ILE A 71 -3.94 17.02 -0.27
C ILE A 71 -4.09 15.85 0.71
N GLU A 72 -5.28 15.71 1.29
CA GLU A 72 -5.61 14.60 2.17
C GLU A 72 -6.73 13.78 1.51
N ILE A 73 -6.56 12.46 1.51
CA ILE A 73 -7.55 11.51 1.00
C ILE A 73 -8.16 10.80 2.21
N SER A 74 -9.48 10.93 2.36
CA SER A 74 -10.24 10.38 3.49
C SER A 74 -11.26 9.35 3.01
N GLN A 75 -11.60 8.44 3.91
CA GLN A 75 -12.74 7.53 3.78
C GLN A 75 -13.62 7.59 5.03
N GLU A 76 -13.62 8.73 5.74
CA GLU A 76 -14.29 8.85 7.04
C GLU A 76 -15.78 8.54 6.94
N SER A 77 -16.49 9.12 5.96
CA SER A 77 -17.92 8.82 5.78
C SER A 77 -18.18 7.35 5.46
N TYR A 78 -17.35 6.75 4.62
CA TYR A 78 -17.48 5.33 4.28
C TYR A 78 -17.22 4.45 5.50
N ILE A 79 -16.16 4.70 6.25
CA ILE A 79 -15.83 4.00 7.50
C ILE A 79 -17.01 4.10 8.47
N ARG A 80 -17.58 5.30 8.69
CA ARG A 80 -18.74 5.50 9.56
C ARG A 80 -19.95 4.68 9.10
N SER A 81 -20.25 4.68 7.80
CA SER A 81 -21.34 3.88 7.25
C SER A 81 -21.14 2.36 7.45
N VAL A 82 -19.90 1.88 7.38
CA VAL A 82 -19.53 0.48 7.63
C VAL A 82 -19.71 0.14 9.11
N LEU A 83 -19.28 1.03 10.01
CA LEU A 83 -19.44 0.85 11.46
C LEU A 83 -20.92 0.77 11.87
N GLU A 84 -21.75 1.64 11.31
CA GLU A 84 -23.21 1.60 11.50
C GLU A 84 -23.82 0.30 10.97
N ARG A 85 -23.45 -0.11 9.74
CA ARG A 85 -23.96 -1.34 9.10
C ARG A 85 -23.70 -2.59 9.93
N PHE A 86 -22.51 -2.69 10.55
CA PHE A 86 -22.13 -3.84 11.38
C PHE A 86 -22.41 -3.64 12.87
N ASN A 87 -23.18 -2.61 13.25
CA ASN A 87 -23.56 -2.29 14.63
C ASN A 87 -22.36 -2.21 15.59
N ILE A 88 -21.27 -1.61 15.13
CA ILE A 88 -20.07 -1.42 15.95
C ILE A 88 -20.27 -0.21 16.84
N VAL A 89 -20.60 -0.48 18.10
CA VAL A 89 -20.72 0.54 19.14
C VAL A 89 -19.41 0.59 19.92
N ARG A 90 -19.08 1.76 20.47
CA ARG A 90 -17.89 1.96 21.31
C ARG A 90 -17.89 1.00 22.49
N THR A 91 -17.18 -0.11 22.35
CA THR A 91 -16.82 -1.00 23.46
C THR A 91 -15.35 -0.79 23.77
N SER A 92 -14.99 -0.72 25.06
CA SER A 92 -13.67 -0.34 25.55
C SER A 92 -12.50 -0.98 24.78
N SER A 93 -11.69 -0.09 24.20
CA SER A 93 -10.36 -0.18 23.58
C SER A 93 -9.49 -1.43 23.86
N ILE A 94 -9.02 -2.08 22.79
CA ILE A 94 -7.61 -2.38 22.43
C ILE A 94 -7.59 -3.38 21.24
N PRO A 95 -6.78 -3.16 20.18
CA PRO A 95 -6.44 -4.21 19.23
C PRO A 95 -5.45 -5.17 19.91
N ALA A 96 -5.91 -6.37 20.29
CA ALA A 96 -4.99 -7.43 20.67
C ALA A 96 -4.33 -7.97 19.39
N SER A 97 -2.99 -8.07 19.41
CA SER A 97 -2.22 -8.78 18.39
C SER A 97 -2.84 -10.17 18.20
N LEU A 98 -3.05 -10.57 16.95
CA LEU A 98 -3.20 -11.98 16.65
C LEU A 98 -1.80 -12.59 16.81
N ASN A 99 -1.47 -13.01 18.02
CA ASN A 99 -0.33 -13.90 18.21
C ASN A 99 -0.61 -15.17 17.41
N ASN A 100 0.27 -15.50 16.45
CA ASN A 100 0.17 -16.68 15.60
C ASN A 100 0.38 -18.01 16.36
N ASP A 101 0.21 -18.03 17.68
CA ASP A 101 0.46 -19.19 18.55
C ASP A 101 -0.82 -19.94 18.94
N ASP A 102 -1.83 -19.89 18.09
CA ASP A 102 -3.13 -20.48 18.39
C ASP A 102 -3.17 -21.98 18.02
N ARG A 103 -2.45 -22.79 18.81
CA ARG A 103 -2.57 -24.25 18.82
C ARG A 103 -3.94 -24.74 19.34
N SER A 104 -4.88 -23.84 19.62
CA SER A 104 -6.23 -24.17 20.13
C SER A 104 -7.34 -24.22 19.05
N LEU A 105 -7.04 -23.85 17.80
CA LEU A 105 -8.06 -23.69 16.75
C LEU A 105 -8.68 -24.98 16.19
N MET A 106 -8.33 -26.17 16.68
CA MET A 106 -8.84 -27.41 16.08
C MET A 106 -10.29 -27.76 16.51
N GLU A 107 -10.86 -27.08 17.51
CA GLU A 107 -12.22 -27.36 18.02
C GLU A 107 -13.11 -26.10 18.14
N GLU A 108 -12.81 -25.02 17.41
CA GLU A 108 -13.66 -23.84 17.46
C GLU A 108 -14.85 -23.96 16.49
N GLU A 109 -16.07 -23.76 17.01
CA GLU A 109 -17.30 -23.74 16.21
C GLU A 109 -17.25 -22.66 15.11
N GLY A 110 -17.93 -22.94 13.99
CA GLY A 110 -18.16 -21.97 12.93
C GLY A 110 -18.79 -20.68 13.46
N ALA A 111 -18.54 -19.56 12.77
CA ALA A 111 -19.06 -18.26 13.17
C ALA A 111 -20.60 -18.15 13.10
N GLY A 112 -21.28 -19.16 12.55
CA GLY A 112 -22.71 -19.14 12.26
C GLY A 112 -23.03 -18.27 11.05
N ASP A 113 -24.26 -17.77 10.99
CA ASP A 113 -24.74 -16.88 9.93
C ASP A 113 -24.34 -15.42 10.23
N VAL A 114 -23.05 -15.12 10.08
CA VAL A 114 -22.53 -13.75 10.16
C VAL A 114 -22.14 -13.25 8.77
N PRO A 115 -22.30 -11.95 8.47
CA PRO A 115 -21.96 -11.35 7.18
C PRO A 115 -20.43 -11.18 7.00
N PHE A 116 -19.67 -12.26 7.19
CA PHE A 116 -18.20 -12.23 7.22
C PHE A 116 -17.59 -11.73 5.91
N ARG A 117 -18.10 -12.20 4.76
CA ARG A 117 -17.60 -11.77 3.44
C ARG A 117 -17.87 -10.30 3.18
N GLU A 118 -19.00 -9.79 3.66
CA GLU A 118 -19.37 -8.40 3.49
C GLU A 118 -18.47 -7.46 4.31
N VAL A 119 -18.18 -7.82 5.57
CA VAL A 119 -17.26 -7.04 6.40
C VAL A 119 -15.85 -7.09 5.84
N VAL A 120 -15.38 -8.25 5.38
CA VAL A 120 -14.07 -8.39 4.76
C VAL A 120 -13.97 -7.54 3.49
N GLY A 121 -14.98 -7.56 2.63
CA GLY A 121 -15.01 -6.71 1.43
C GLY A 121 -14.93 -5.22 1.77
N SER A 122 -15.68 -4.79 2.79
CA SER A 122 -15.66 -3.41 3.27
C SER A 122 -14.28 -3.00 3.81
N LEU A 123 -13.65 -3.87 4.60
CA LEU A 123 -12.32 -3.66 5.16
C LEU A 123 -11.23 -3.68 4.09
N MET A 124 -11.33 -4.55 3.09
CA MET A 124 -10.40 -4.59 1.95
C MET A 124 -10.45 -3.28 1.17
N TRP A 125 -11.64 -2.74 0.92
CA TRP A 125 -11.79 -1.44 0.27
C TRP A 125 -11.10 -0.31 1.07
N ILE A 126 -11.32 -0.27 2.39
CA ILE A 126 -10.69 0.73 3.27
C ILE A 126 -9.16 0.59 3.25
N ALA A 127 -8.67 -0.64 3.38
CA ALA A 127 -7.24 -0.96 3.40
C ALA A 127 -6.53 -0.61 2.09
N SER A 128 -7.20 -0.77 0.94
CA SER A 128 -6.61 -0.53 -0.38
C SER A 128 -6.64 0.92 -0.84
N GLN A 129 -7.49 1.77 -0.24
CA GLN A 129 -7.64 3.16 -0.70
C GLN A 129 -6.88 4.16 0.17
N THR A 130 -7.02 4.09 1.50
CA THR A 130 -6.44 5.13 2.40
C THR A 130 -5.79 4.59 3.67
N ARG A 131 -6.10 3.35 4.08
CA ARG A 131 -5.69 2.80 5.38
C ARG A 131 -4.67 1.68 5.25
N ALA A 132 -3.46 2.04 4.83
CA ALA A 132 -2.34 1.10 4.73
C ALA A 132 -2.08 0.35 6.05
N ASP A 133 -2.32 1.01 7.18
CA ASP A 133 -2.11 0.53 8.54
C ASP A 133 -2.96 -0.69 8.93
N ILE A 134 -4.10 -0.93 8.29
CA ILE A 134 -4.92 -2.13 8.56
C ILE A 134 -4.63 -3.28 7.60
N SER A 135 -3.81 -3.09 6.57
CA SER A 135 -3.63 -4.06 5.47
C SER A 135 -3.22 -5.44 5.95
N ASN A 136 -2.30 -5.51 6.92
CA ASN A 136 -1.87 -6.79 7.50
C ASN A 136 -3.02 -7.54 8.19
N ALA A 137 -3.76 -6.83 9.05
CA ALA A 137 -4.89 -7.39 9.78
C ALA A 137 -6.01 -7.83 8.84
N VAL A 138 -6.31 -7.03 7.81
CA VAL A 138 -7.31 -7.36 6.79
C VAL A 138 -6.89 -8.58 5.98
N ARG A 139 -5.63 -8.68 5.54
CA ARG A 139 -5.09 -9.89 4.90
C ARG A 139 -5.22 -11.12 5.80
N ALA A 140 -5.00 -10.95 7.11
CA ALA A 140 -5.12 -12.02 8.08
C ALA A 140 -6.54 -12.56 8.20
N VAL A 141 -7.57 -11.72 8.24
CA VAL A 141 -8.96 -12.16 8.32
C VAL A 141 -9.53 -12.63 6.98
N ALA A 142 -9.14 -11.99 5.87
CA ALA A 142 -9.72 -12.24 4.54
C ALA A 142 -9.52 -13.68 4.05
N ARG A 143 -8.43 -14.33 4.46
CA ARG A 143 -8.13 -15.73 4.10
C ARG A 143 -9.17 -16.73 4.62
N HIS A 144 -9.97 -16.36 5.61
CA HIS A 144 -10.97 -17.21 6.25
C HIS A 144 -12.39 -17.02 5.67
N SER A 145 -12.51 -16.33 4.53
CA SER A 145 -13.81 -16.00 3.91
C SER A 145 -14.63 -17.21 3.44
N HIS A 146 -14.00 -18.37 3.26
CA HIS A 146 -14.70 -19.60 2.89
C HIS A 146 -15.44 -20.21 4.09
N GLU A 147 -14.77 -20.31 5.24
CA GLU A 147 -15.26 -20.98 6.45
C GLU A 147 -14.78 -20.20 7.69
N PRO A 148 -15.48 -19.11 8.05
CA PRO A 148 -15.11 -18.29 9.20
C PRO A 148 -15.47 -18.98 10.52
N LYS A 149 -14.57 -18.89 11.50
CA LYS A 149 -14.76 -19.31 12.90
C LYS A 149 -15.13 -18.10 13.76
N LYS A 150 -15.65 -18.34 14.96
CA LYS A 150 -15.99 -17.27 15.90
C LYS A 150 -14.80 -16.35 16.20
N SER A 151 -13.59 -16.88 16.33
CA SER A 151 -12.35 -16.10 16.44
C SER A 151 -12.12 -15.16 15.26
N HIS A 152 -12.34 -15.62 14.02
CA HIS A 152 -12.16 -14.80 12.82
C HIS A 152 -13.16 -13.63 12.78
N TRP A 153 -14.43 -13.87 13.14
CA TRP A 153 -15.42 -12.81 13.24
C TRP A 153 -15.04 -11.77 14.30
N LYS A 154 -14.61 -12.22 15.49
CA LYS A 154 -14.10 -11.32 16.54
C LYS A 154 -12.89 -10.50 16.07
N ALA A 155 -11.99 -11.10 15.28
CA ALA A 155 -10.85 -10.39 14.70
C ALA A 155 -11.29 -9.30 13.72
N ALA A 156 -12.27 -9.57 12.84
CA ALA A 156 -12.84 -8.55 11.96
C ALA A 156 -13.50 -7.40 12.74
N GLN A 157 -14.24 -7.72 13.81
CA GLN A 157 -14.83 -6.71 14.70
C GLN A 157 -13.77 -5.87 15.43
N LYS A 158 -12.61 -6.44 15.79
CA LYS A 158 -11.50 -5.68 16.37
C LYS A 158 -10.94 -4.64 15.39
N ILE A 159 -10.80 -4.98 14.11
CA ILE A 159 -10.37 -4.03 13.07
C ILE A 159 -11.39 -2.89 12.97
N LEU A 160 -12.69 -3.20 13.00
CA LEU A 160 -13.73 -2.17 13.01
C LEU A 160 -13.68 -1.28 14.25
N ASN A 161 -13.46 -1.83 15.45
CA ASN A 161 -13.29 -1.02 16.66
C ASN A 161 -12.08 -0.09 16.58
N TYR A 162 -10.97 -0.54 15.97
CA TYR A 162 -9.83 0.33 15.69
C TYR A 162 -10.20 1.46 14.72
N LEU A 163 -10.96 1.15 13.66
CA LEU A 163 -11.46 2.14 12.71
C LEU A 163 -12.45 3.13 13.35
N LEU A 164 -13.24 2.71 14.34
CA LEU A 164 -14.14 3.60 15.09
C LEU A 164 -13.37 4.74 15.77
N GLU A 165 -12.21 4.44 16.36
CA GLU A 165 -11.36 5.43 17.04
C GLU A 165 -10.53 6.26 16.05
N THR A 166 -10.28 5.73 14.85
CA THR A 166 -9.34 6.30 13.87
C THR A 166 -9.99 6.69 12.55
N ALA A 167 -11.32 6.82 12.48
CA ALA A 167 -12.05 7.11 11.25
C ALA A 167 -11.64 8.44 10.59
N HIS A 168 -11.16 9.38 11.39
CA HIS A 168 -10.72 10.72 10.97
C HIS A 168 -9.30 10.74 10.37
N LEU A 169 -8.55 9.63 10.43
CA LEU A 169 -7.21 9.58 9.84
C LEU A 169 -7.29 9.58 8.32
N THR A 170 -6.41 10.35 7.68
CA THR A 170 -6.35 10.53 6.23
C THR A 170 -4.99 10.11 5.69
N LEU A 171 -4.93 9.74 4.41
CA LEU A 171 -3.67 9.62 3.69
C LEU A 171 -3.25 11.02 3.23
N LYS A 172 -2.17 11.54 3.82
CA LYS A 172 -1.75 12.92 3.63
C LYS A 172 -0.55 13.06 2.69
N PHE A 173 -0.76 13.83 1.63
CA PHE A 173 0.27 14.31 0.73
C PHE A 173 0.59 15.76 1.08
N LYS A 174 1.87 16.05 1.33
CA LYS A 174 2.34 17.41 1.61
C LYS A 174 3.44 17.75 0.62
N ARG A 175 3.27 18.86 -0.08
CA ARG A 175 4.32 19.41 -0.93
C ARG A 175 5.48 19.85 -0.04
N ASP A 176 6.62 19.24 -0.25
CA ASP A 176 7.89 19.68 0.29
C ASP A 176 8.83 19.99 -0.86
N SER A 177 9.28 21.25 -0.96
CA SER A 177 10.19 21.67 -2.03
C SER A 177 11.66 21.40 -1.70
N SER A 178 11.96 20.98 -0.46
CA SER A 178 13.30 20.57 -0.04
C SER A 178 13.58 19.09 -0.32
N VAL A 179 12.54 18.29 -0.54
CA VAL A 179 12.64 16.87 -0.84
C VAL A 179 12.72 16.68 -2.35
N ASP A 180 13.81 16.04 -2.79
CA ASP A 180 13.97 15.70 -4.20
C ASP A 180 12.98 14.58 -4.61
N VAL A 181 12.60 14.57 -5.88
CA VAL A 181 11.65 13.59 -6.42
C VAL A 181 12.39 12.27 -6.66
N GLY A 182 12.41 11.42 -5.62
CA GLY A 182 12.93 10.05 -5.66
C GLY A 182 11.89 9.02 -5.27
N THR A 183 12.17 7.75 -5.58
CA THR A 183 11.37 6.59 -5.18
C THR A 183 12.10 5.83 -4.08
N LEU A 184 11.45 5.68 -2.93
CA LEU A 184 11.97 4.95 -1.76
C LEU A 184 11.06 3.78 -1.45
N VAL A 185 11.63 2.60 -1.17
CA VAL A 185 10.88 1.38 -0.91
C VAL A 185 11.31 0.79 0.43
N TYR A 186 10.38 0.63 1.36
CA TYR A 186 10.59 -0.22 2.52
C TYR A 186 10.06 -1.61 2.21
N VAL A 187 10.83 -2.66 2.51
CA VAL A 187 10.42 -4.05 2.33
C VAL A 187 10.70 -4.87 3.59
N ASP A 188 9.81 -5.81 3.91
CA ASP A 188 9.97 -6.73 5.05
C ASP A 188 9.21 -8.04 4.77
N ALA A 189 9.58 -9.12 5.46
CA ALA A 189 8.89 -10.39 5.43
C ALA A 189 8.75 -11.04 6.81
N ASP A 190 7.52 -11.43 7.15
CA ASP A 190 7.30 -12.27 8.34
C ASP A 190 7.42 -13.76 7.97
N PHE A 191 8.60 -14.33 8.23
CA PHE A 191 9.01 -15.69 7.85
C PHE A 191 8.19 -16.77 8.54
N ALA A 192 7.66 -17.72 7.76
CA ALA A 192 6.94 -18.91 8.25
C ALA A 192 5.81 -18.59 9.25
N SER A 193 5.25 -17.39 9.15
CA SER A 193 4.24 -16.82 10.04
C SER A 193 2.91 -17.56 10.00
N LYS A 194 2.59 -18.21 8.88
CA LYS A 194 1.39 -19.04 8.77
C LYS A 194 1.62 -20.43 9.39
N ALA A 195 0.94 -20.73 10.50
CA ALA A 195 1.08 -22.01 11.18
C ALA A 195 0.68 -23.24 10.32
N THR A 196 -0.27 -23.10 9.40
CA THR A 196 -0.84 -24.24 8.65
C THR A 196 -0.04 -24.67 7.42
N ASP A 197 0.60 -23.74 6.69
CA ASP A 197 1.39 -24.06 5.49
C ASP A 197 2.79 -23.43 5.48
N ARG A 198 3.19 -22.76 6.59
CA ARG A 198 4.50 -22.12 6.79
C ARG A 198 4.87 -21.11 5.70
N ARG A 199 3.90 -20.54 4.98
CA ARG A 199 4.16 -19.46 4.04
C ARG A 199 4.42 -18.15 4.78
N SER A 200 5.44 -17.44 4.31
CA SER A 200 5.80 -16.12 4.80
C SER A 200 4.83 -15.06 4.27
N VAL A 201 4.91 -13.86 4.84
CA VAL A 201 4.13 -12.70 4.44
C VAL A 201 5.09 -11.61 3.99
N SER A 202 4.95 -11.13 2.75
CA SER A 202 5.69 -9.97 2.25
C SER A 202 4.94 -8.67 2.50
N GLY A 203 5.69 -7.66 2.95
CA GLY A 203 5.29 -6.28 3.07
C GLY A 203 6.13 -5.39 2.16
N ALA A 204 5.51 -4.39 1.55
CA ALA A 204 6.24 -3.35 0.83
C ALA A 204 5.52 -2.01 0.93
N MET A 205 6.28 -0.92 1.03
CA MET A 205 5.79 0.45 0.97
C MET A 205 6.61 1.25 -0.03
N VAL A 206 5.97 1.75 -1.09
CA VAL A 206 6.62 2.60 -2.10
C VAL A 206 6.24 4.05 -1.84
N PHE A 207 7.25 4.87 -1.62
CA PHE A 207 7.14 6.30 -1.43
C PHE A 207 7.68 7.05 -2.63
N VAL A 208 7.03 8.16 -2.97
CA VAL A 208 7.52 9.14 -3.94
C VAL A 208 7.58 10.49 -3.27
N ALA A 209 8.75 11.14 -3.30
CA ALA A 209 8.97 12.43 -2.64
C ALA A 209 8.43 12.42 -1.19
N ALA A 210 8.82 11.38 -0.43
CA ALA A 210 8.40 11.15 0.95
C ALA A 210 6.89 10.86 1.17
N MET A 211 6.08 10.67 0.14
CA MET A 211 4.64 10.38 0.26
C MET A 211 4.34 8.94 -0.16
N LEU A 212 3.57 8.20 0.65
CA LEU A 212 3.18 6.82 0.35
C LEU A 212 2.25 6.79 -0.86
N VAL A 213 2.60 6.00 -1.89
CA VAL A 213 1.78 5.86 -3.10
C VAL A 213 1.32 4.42 -3.34
N VAL A 214 2.08 3.42 -2.87
CA VAL A 214 1.72 2.00 -2.97
C VAL A 214 2.10 1.30 -1.68
N TRP A 215 1.26 0.39 -1.21
CA TRP A 215 1.57 -0.52 -0.11
C TRP A 215 1.03 -1.91 -0.41
N ILE A 216 1.73 -2.93 0.09
CA ILE A 216 1.40 -4.34 -0.17
C ILE A 216 1.54 -5.13 1.10
N SER A 217 0.54 -5.97 1.35
CA SER A 217 0.58 -6.98 2.40
C SER A 217 0.06 -8.30 1.83
N ARG A 218 0.98 -9.23 1.53
CA ARG A 218 0.66 -10.42 0.72
C ARG A 218 1.30 -11.67 1.28
N THR A 219 0.54 -12.77 1.33
CA THR A 219 1.12 -14.09 1.62
C THR A 219 1.92 -14.59 0.41
N GLN A 220 3.15 -15.02 0.64
CA GLN A 220 4.03 -15.51 -0.41
C GLN A 220 3.44 -16.77 -1.07
N LYS A 221 3.66 -16.93 -2.38
CA LYS A 221 3.12 -18.06 -3.15
C LYS A 221 3.87 -19.36 -2.86
N CYS A 222 5.16 -19.27 -2.55
CA CYS A 222 6.03 -20.39 -2.19
C CYS A 222 6.39 -20.33 -0.71
N VAL A 223 6.78 -21.47 -0.16
CA VAL A 223 7.34 -21.57 1.19
C VAL A 223 8.84 -21.29 1.09
N SER A 224 9.30 -20.25 1.79
CA SER A 224 10.74 -19.96 1.91
C SER A 224 11.41 -20.95 2.86
N GLN A 225 12.66 -21.27 2.61
CA GLN A 225 13.47 -22.16 3.45
C GLN A 225 14.30 -21.40 4.49
N SER A 226 14.38 -20.06 4.37
CA SER A 226 15.08 -19.18 5.31
C SER A 226 14.41 -17.81 5.38
N THR A 227 14.70 -17.06 6.46
CA THR A 227 14.29 -15.66 6.58
C THR A 227 14.84 -14.83 5.43
N SER A 228 16.14 -14.92 5.13
CA SER A 228 16.75 -14.15 4.03
C SER A 228 16.11 -14.43 2.67
N GLU A 229 15.67 -15.65 2.40
CA GLU A 229 14.91 -15.95 1.18
C GLU A 229 13.52 -15.30 1.20
N ALA A 230 12.82 -15.29 2.34
CA ALA A 230 11.54 -14.61 2.46
C ALA A 230 11.66 -13.09 2.25
N GLU A 231 12.67 -12.47 2.85
CA GLU A 231 12.99 -11.05 2.67
C GLU A 231 13.32 -10.72 1.22
N TYR A 232 14.19 -11.54 0.60
CA TYR A 232 14.54 -11.39 -0.81
C TYR A 232 13.32 -11.48 -1.74
N LEU A 233 12.36 -12.36 -1.44
CA LEU A 233 11.10 -12.44 -2.18
C LEU A 233 10.20 -11.21 -1.95
N ALA A 234 10.16 -10.66 -0.72
CA ALA A 234 9.44 -9.43 -0.44
C ALA A 234 10.06 -8.23 -1.18
N MET A 235 11.39 -8.13 -1.17
CA MET A 235 12.15 -7.16 -1.96
C MET A 235 11.79 -7.22 -3.44
N GLY A 236 11.74 -8.44 -4.00
CA GLY A 236 11.37 -8.65 -5.40
C GLY A 236 9.95 -8.20 -5.75
N ASP A 237 9.00 -8.32 -4.82
CA ASP A 237 7.63 -7.83 -5.01
C ASP A 237 7.55 -6.31 -4.85
N GLY A 238 8.23 -5.72 -3.85
CA GLY A 238 8.29 -4.26 -3.66
C GLY A 238 8.96 -3.54 -4.83
N VAL A 239 10.07 -4.07 -5.36
CA VAL A 239 10.81 -3.46 -6.48
C VAL A 239 9.99 -3.45 -7.77
N LYS A 240 9.19 -4.48 -8.06
CA LYS A 240 8.32 -4.47 -9.26
C LYS A 240 7.33 -3.31 -9.24
N GLU A 241 6.80 -3.02 -8.07
CA GLU A 241 5.78 -1.99 -7.86
C GLU A 241 6.45 -0.61 -7.92
N ALA A 242 7.65 -0.50 -7.34
CA ALA A 242 8.47 0.70 -7.47
C ALA A 242 8.91 0.98 -8.92
N LEU A 243 9.23 -0.04 -9.71
CA LEU A 243 9.53 0.10 -11.14
C LEU A 243 8.32 0.62 -11.92
N PHE A 244 7.12 0.10 -11.62
CA PHE A 244 5.88 0.61 -12.20
C PHE A 244 5.65 2.09 -11.84
N VAL A 245 5.78 2.43 -10.56
CA VAL A 245 5.68 3.81 -10.06
C VAL A 245 6.70 4.72 -10.74
N ASN A 246 7.96 4.30 -10.85
CA ASN A 246 9.01 5.10 -11.48
C ASN A 246 8.75 5.29 -12.99
N GLY A 247 8.21 4.27 -13.67
CA GLY A 247 7.75 4.37 -15.05
C GLY A 247 6.60 5.37 -15.21
N MET A 248 5.64 5.38 -14.29
CA MET A 248 4.57 6.37 -14.23
C MET A 248 5.12 7.77 -13.94
N LEU A 249 6.09 7.93 -13.04
CA LEU A 249 6.72 9.22 -12.78
C LEU A 249 7.43 9.78 -14.00
N GLN A 250 8.18 8.96 -14.74
CA GLN A 250 8.81 9.38 -16.00
C GLN A 250 7.76 9.76 -17.05
N PHE A 251 6.64 9.06 -17.10
CA PHE A 251 5.52 9.43 -17.97
C PHE A 251 4.87 10.76 -17.53
N LEU A 252 4.72 11.01 -16.24
CA LEU A 252 4.07 12.22 -15.73
C LEU A 252 5.01 13.42 -15.61
N ARG A 253 6.33 13.20 -15.56
CA ARG A 253 7.36 14.23 -15.39
C ARG A 253 8.62 13.89 -16.22
N PRO A 254 8.52 13.88 -17.56
CA PRO A 254 9.63 13.46 -18.43
C PRO A 254 10.87 14.35 -18.34
N SER A 255 10.73 15.59 -17.87
CA SER A 255 11.85 16.51 -17.60
C SER A 255 12.64 16.17 -16.33
N VAL A 256 12.09 15.35 -15.43
CA VAL A 256 12.78 14.89 -14.22
C VAL A 256 13.65 13.70 -14.60
N LYS A 257 14.96 13.82 -14.33
CA LYS A 257 15.89 12.72 -14.60
C LYS A 257 15.53 11.50 -13.75
N PRO A 258 15.47 10.29 -14.35
CA PRO A 258 15.32 9.06 -13.58
C PRO A 258 16.41 8.96 -12.52
N ARG A 259 16.00 8.65 -11.29
CA ARG A 259 16.91 8.31 -10.19
C ARG A 259 16.83 6.82 -9.93
N LYS A 260 17.85 6.33 -9.24
CA LYS A 260 17.82 4.98 -8.68
C LYS A 260 16.64 4.88 -7.70
N ILE A 261 16.09 3.68 -7.60
CA ILE A 261 15.10 3.36 -6.58
C ILE A 261 15.86 2.94 -5.33
N ASP A 262 15.66 3.67 -4.24
CA ASP A 262 16.27 3.35 -2.95
C ASP A 262 15.42 2.25 -2.28
N VAL A 263 16.04 1.12 -1.95
CA VAL A 263 15.37 -0.03 -1.34
C VAL A 263 15.95 -0.24 0.06
N LEU A 264 15.11 -0.13 1.08
CA LEU A 264 15.47 -0.28 2.48
C LEU A 264 15.07 -1.66 3.00
N GLU A 265 16.08 -2.39 3.46
CA GLU A 265 16.02 -3.77 3.92
C GLU A 265 16.77 -3.88 5.25
N ASP A 266 16.26 -4.62 6.23
CA ASP A 266 16.93 -4.80 7.53
C ASP A 266 17.64 -6.17 7.65
N ASN A 267 17.44 -7.05 6.66
CA ASN A 267 18.13 -8.34 6.59
C ASN A 267 19.42 -8.28 5.77
N GLU A 268 20.58 -8.23 6.43
CA GLU A 268 21.91 -8.26 5.77
C GLU A 268 22.09 -9.45 4.81
N GLY A 269 21.48 -10.60 5.10
CA GLY A 269 21.55 -11.77 4.22
C GLY A 269 20.80 -11.56 2.90
N ALA A 270 19.66 -10.88 2.92
CA ALA A 270 18.90 -10.51 1.71
C ALA A 270 19.63 -9.44 0.89
N ILE A 271 20.24 -8.46 1.56
CA ILE A 271 21.10 -7.44 0.92
C ILE A 271 22.27 -8.11 0.22
N ALA A 272 22.98 -9.01 0.92
CA ALA A 272 24.10 -9.73 0.35
C ALA A 272 23.69 -10.60 -0.85
N LEU A 273 22.48 -11.16 -0.87
CA LEU A 273 21.94 -11.90 -2.02
C LEU A 273 21.60 -11.00 -3.23
N ALA A 274 21.29 -9.73 -3.00
CA ALA A 274 21.05 -8.75 -4.06
C ALA A 274 22.35 -8.21 -4.67
N GLU A 275 23.43 -8.16 -3.87
CA GLU A 275 24.73 -7.61 -4.28
C GLU A 275 25.73 -8.66 -4.78
N ASN A 276 25.75 -9.87 -4.22
CA ASN A 276 26.82 -10.84 -4.48
C ASN A 276 26.47 -11.87 -5.57
N PRO A 277 27.38 -12.13 -6.53
CA PRO A 277 27.19 -13.12 -7.59
C PRO A 277 27.43 -14.59 -7.17
N LEU A 278 27.38 -14.94 -5.87
CA LEU A 278 27.71 -16.30 -5.44
C LEU A 278 26.71 -17.32 -5.97
N SER A 279 27.17 -18.11 -6.93
CA SER A 279 26.45 -19.25 -7.50
C SER A 279 26.20 -20.30 -6.42
N SER A 280 24.95 -20.54 -6.07
CA SER A 280 24.57 -21.85 -5.55
C SER A 280 23.53 -22.45 -6.49
N SER A 281 23.87 -23.61 -7.06
CA SER A 281 23.12 -24.29 -8.10
C SER A 281 21.83 -24.92 -7.53
N ARG A 282 20.78 -24.14 -7.28
CA ARG A 282 19.50 -24.74 -6.86
C ARG A 282 18.29 -24.06 -7.52
N SER A 283 17.81 -24.75 -8.56
CA SER A 283 16.53 -24.60 -9.26
C SER A 283 16.38 -23.36 -10.16
N LYS A 284 15.99 -23.60 -11.42
CA LYS A 284 15.73 -22.57 -12.44
C LYS A 284 14.76 -21.46 -11.99
N HIS A 285 13.83 -21.74 -11.08
CA HIS A 285 12.86 -20.76 -10.59
C HIS A 285 13.45 -19.79 -9.55
N ILE A 286 14.40 -20.26 -8.74
CA ILE A 286 15.19 -19.42 -7.83
C ILE A 286 16.16 -18.58 -8.68
N ASP A 287 16.82 -19.18 -9.67
CA ASP A 287 17.71 -18.45 -10.58
C ASP A 287 17.00 -17.23 -11.22
N VAL A 288 15.84 -17.39 -11.86
CA VAL A 288 15.17 -16.25 -12.52
C VAL A 288 14.83 -15.11 -11.55
N ARG A 289 14.41 -15.41 -10.32
CA ARG A 289 14.09 -14.38 -9.31
C ARG A 289 15.34 -13.74 -8.73
N HIS A 290 16.39 -14.54 -8.50
CA HIS A 290 17.67 -14.05 -8.00
C HIS A 290 18.41 -13.19 -9.02
N HIS A 291 18.29 -13.52 -10.31
CA HIS A 291 18.81 -12.69 -11.39
C HIS A 291 18.06 -11.35 -11.49
N PHE A 292 16.77 -11.29 -11.16
CA PHE A 292 15.99 -10.06 -11.32
C PHE A 292 16.51 -8.89 -10.48
N LEU A 293 16.58 -9.04 -9.15
CA LEU A 293 17.05 -7.95 -8.27
C LEU A 293 18.54 -7.65 -8.52
N ARG A 294 19.36 -8.68 -8.69
CA ARG A 294 20.78 -8.51 -8.94
C ARG A 294 21.05 -7.72 -10.23
N ASN A 295 20.41 -8.08 -11.34
CA ASN A 295 20.59 -7.36 -12.60
C ASN A 295 20.20 -5.88 -12.43
N LEU A 296 19.11 -5.59 -11.70
CA LEU A 296 18.71 -4.20 -11.44
C LEU A 296 19.72 -3.44 -10.59
N THR A 297 20.37 -4.10 -9.63
CA THR A 297 21.46 -3.51 -8.83
C THR A 297 22.70 -3.27 -9.70
N GLU A 298 23.11 -4.25 -10.50
CA GLU A 298 24.28 -4.16 -11.41
C GLU A 298 24.09 -3.08 -12.49
N GLU A 299 22.87 -2.95 -13.04
CA GLU A 299 22.49 -1.90 -13.99
C GLU A 299 22.34 -0.51 -13.32
N GLY A 300 22.40 -0.46 -11.98
CA GLY A 300 22.24 0.77 -11.20
C GLY A 300 20.82 1.33 -11.23
N VAL A 301 19.81 0.50 -11.47
CA VAL A 301 18.39 0.86 -11.44
C VAL A 301 17.88 0.95 -10.00
N ILE A 302 18.36 0.07 -9.12
CA ILE A 302 18.04 0.05 -7.69
C ILE A 302 19.34 0.21 -6.87
N GLU A 303 19.19 0.72 -5.65
CA GLU A 303 20.23 0.75 -4.63
C GLU A 303 19.65 0.17 -3.34
N VAL A 304 20.19 -0.96 -2.89
CA VAL A 304 19.72 -1.63 -1.67
C VAL A 304 20.57 -1.16 -0.50
N THR A 305 19.94 -0.63 0.54
CA THR A 305 20.62 -0.09 1.73
C THR A 305 20.03 -0.68 2.99
N HIS A 306 20.89 -0.96 3.97
CA HIS A 306 20.46 -1.44 5.27
C HIS A 306 19.71 -0.35 6.05
N VAL A 307 18.55 -0.69 6.62
CA VAL A 307 17.81 0.14 7.58
C VAL A 307 17.73 -0.59 8.94
N PRO A 308 17.88 0.10 10.08
CA PRO A 308 17.66 -0.54 11.38
C PRO A 308 16.23 -1.08 11.50
N SER A 309 16.04 -2.27 12.09
CA SER A 309 14.70 -2.88 12.23
C SER A 309 13.67 -1.98 12.94
N LYS A 310 14.09 -1.09 13.84
CA LYS A 310 13.17 -0.12 14.49
C LYS A 310 12.62 0.95 13.53
N GLU A 311 13.32 1.18 12.43
CA GLU A 311 12.98 2.13 11.37
C GLU A 311 12.44 1.41 10.12
N GLN A 312 12.25 0.09 10.19
CA GLN A 312 11.66 -0.70 9.11
C GLN A 312 10.15 -0.48 9.07
N HIS A 313 9.71 0.53 8.30
CA HIS A 313 8.29 0.88 8.24
C HIS A 313 7.40 -0.18 7.58
N ALA A 314 7.96 -1.11 6.79
CA ALA A 314 7.21 -2.21 6.21
C ALA A 314 6.71 -3.24 7.25
N ASP A 315 7.25 -3.23 8.47
CA ASP A 315 6.84 -4.11 9.57
C ASP A 315 5.33 -4.06 9.86
N ILE A 316 4.71 -2.89 9.70
CA ILE A 316 3.27 -2.73 9.92
C ILE A 316 2.43 -3.58 8.94
N LEU A 317 3.01 -3.95 7.79
CA LEU A 317 2.35 -4.72 6.74
C LEU A 317 2.53 -6.23 6.90
N THR A 318 3.41 -6.68 7.78
CA THR A 318 3.81 -8.09 7.94
C THR A 318 3.54 -8.61 9.35
N LYS A 319 3.91 -7.83 10.37
CA LYS A 319 3.96 -8.23 11.78
C LYS A 319 2.80 -7.64 12.60
N ALA A 320 2.47 -8.31 13.70
CA ALA A 320 1.56 -7.77 14.71
C ALA A 320 2.38 -6.98 15.73
N LEU A 321 2.37 -5.66 15.60
CA LEU A 321 3.25 -4.78 16.39
C LEU A 321 2.63 -4.35 17.72
N PRO A 322 3.46 -4.08 18.75
CA PRO A 322 3.02 -3.37 19.95
C PRO A 322 2.44 -1.99 19.58
N ARG A 323 1.48 -1.50 20.37
CA ARG A 323 0.73 -0.26 20.10
C ARG A 323 1.65 0.91 19.76
N ASP A 324 2.65 1.20 20.59
CA ASP A 324 3.48 2.39 20.42
C ASP A 324 4.26 2.35 19.10
N LEU A 325 4.80 1.18 18.75
CA LEU A 325 5.53 0.99 17.49
C LEU A 325 4.59 1.00 16.28
N PHE A 326 3.41 0.40 16.41
CA PHE A 326 2.36 0.44 15.39
C PHE A 326 1.95 1.89 15.07
N GLU A 327 1.74 2.72 16.08
CA GLU A 327 1.35 4.13 15.90
C GLU A 327 2.45 4.93 15.19
N VAL A 328 3.73 4.69 15.51
CA VAL A 328 4.87 5.30 14.80
C VAL A 328 4.86 4.97 13.30
N HIS A 329 4.76 3.68 12.95
CA HIS A 329 4.76 3.30 11.53
C HIS A 329 3.48 3.73 10.80
N ARG A 330 2.32 3.72 11.48
CA ARG A 330 1.06 4.25 10.94
C ARG A 330 1.19 5.73 10.60
N ASP A 331 1.67 6.54 11.55
CA ASP A 331 1.75 7.99 11.36
C ASP A 331 2.76 8.33 10.24
N PHE A 332 3.83 7.53 10.12
CA PHE A 332 4.77 7.61 9.00
C PHE A 332 4.11 7.26 7.66
N ALA A 333 3.36 6.16 7.60
CA ALA A 333 2.67 5.66 6.42
C ALA A 333 1.61 6.65 5.91
N LEU A 334 0.82 7.20 6.83
CA LEU A 334 -0.30 8.10 6.53
C LEU A 334 0.14 9.57 6.32
N GLY A 335 1.45 9.86 6.37
CA GLY A 335 1.98 11.21 6.12
C GLY A 335 1.75 12.21 7.25
N SER A 336 1.46 11.73 8.47
CA SER A 336 1.28 12.54 9.69
C SER A 336 2.57 12.66 10.49
N ARG A 337 3.71 12.78 9.80
CA ARG A 337 5.05 12.89 10.41
C ARG A 337 5.13 14.13 11.28
N LYS A 338 5.55 13.96 12.53
CA LYS A 338 5.86 15.07 13.45
C LYS A 338 7.27 15.59 13.24
#